data_AF-A0A357K5I5-F1
#
_entry.id   AF-A0A357K5I5-F1
#
_cell.length_a   1.000
_cell.length_b   1.000
_cell.length_c   1.000
_cell.angle_alpha   90.00
_cell.angle_beta   90.00
_cell.angle_gamma   90.00
#
_symmetry.space_group_name_H-M   'P 1'
#
loop_
_entity.id
_entity.type
_entity.pdbx_description
1 polymer ?
#
loop_
_entity_poly.entity_id
_entity_poly.type
_entity_poly.pdbx_seq_one_letter_code
_entity_poly.pdbx_strand_id
1 'polypeptide(L)'
;MNILAIIAGIPVLVALYGVIRRQRFFFLLGYLLYALIVVPNELGEYMATGSMERLAVAVVWILQAILAFPNKLNYDGSKVFKSFGIKTFLSLAAINIFGVVLTRVMPTPPEFTEGLRTMIGVFHGVLAVLPFIGIYLMASNKIPVGTND
;
A
#
# COMPACT_ATOMS: atom_id res chain seq x y z
N MET A 1 -12.53 0.90 -20.45
CA MET A 1 -11.62 0.86 -19.28
C MET A 1 -12.21 -0.09 -18.26
N ASN A 2 -11.44 -1.04 -17.74
CA ASN A 2 -11.94 -2.05 -16.79
C ASN A 2 -12.34 -1.37 -15.47
N ILE A 3 -13.59 -1.56 -15.02
CA ILE A 3 -14.11 -0.91 -13.79
C ILE A 3 -13.29 -1.28 -12.54
N LEU A 4 -12.78 -2.50 -12.46
CA LEU A 4 -11.94 -2.96 -11.36
C LEU A 4 -10.60 -2.20 -11.33
N ALA A 5 -10.03 -1.89 -12.50
CA ALA A 5 -8.82 -1.08 -12.59
C ALA A 5 -9.06 0.37 -12.11
N ILE A 6 -10.24 0.93 -12.37
CA ILE A 6 -10.62 2.26 -11.87
C ILE A 6 -10.72 2.24 -10.35
N ILE A 7 -11.41 1.26 -9.80
CA ILE A 7 -11.60 1.09 -8.35
C ILE A 7 -10.23 0.93 -7.66
N ALA A 8 -9.37 0.04 -8.17
CA ALA A 8 -8.03 -0.19 -7.63
C ALA A 8 -7.07 1.01 -7.82
N GLY A 9 -7.32 1.87 -8.81
CA GLY A 9 -6.55 3.08 -9.03
C GLY A 9 -6.83 4.19 -8.00
N ILE A 10 -8.04 4.26 -7.45
CA ILE A 10 -8.41 5.29 -6.45
C ILE A 10 -7.48 5.28 -5.23
N PRO A 11 -7.22 4.15 -4.55
CA PRO A 11 -6.28 4.11 -3.44
C PRO A 11 -4.87 4.58 -3.79
N VAL A 12 -4.39 4.27 -5.01
CA VAL A 12 -3.08 4.70 -5.50
C VAL A 12 -3.02 6.22 -5.64
N LEU A 13 -4.08 6.82 -6.20
CA LEU A 13 -4.19 8.28 -6.31
C LEU A 13 -4.27 8.97 -4.94
N VAL A 14 -4.98 8.37 -3.98
CA VAL A 14 -5.05 8.85 -2.59
C VAL A 14 -3.66 8.82 -1.93
N ALA A 15 -2.92 7.72 -2.08
CA ALA A 15 -1.55 7.61 -1.57
C ALA A 15 -0.62 8.65 -2.22
N LEU A 16 -0.70 8.82 -3.54
CA LEU A 16 0.07 9.80 -4.30
C LEU A 16 -0.23 11.23 -3.83
N TYR A 17 -1.50 11.58 -3.68
CA TYR A 17 -1.93 12.86 -3.13
C TYR A 17 -1.32 13.10 -1.74
N GLY A 18 -1.35 12.09 -0.87
CA GLY A 18 -0.75 12.15 0.46
C GLY A 18 0.75 12.46 0.44
N VAL A 19 1.53 11.82 -0.44
CA VAL A 19 2.96 12.13 -0.59
C VAL A 19 3.17 13.56 -1.11
N ILE A 20 2.47 13.95 -2.18
CA ILE A 20 2.62 15.27 -2.82
C ILE A 20 2.31 16.39 -1.83
N ARG A 21 1.22 16.23 -1.07
CA ARG A 21 0.78 17.21 -0.06
C ARG A 21 1.51 17.08 1.27
N ARG A 22 2.39 16.09 1.42
CA ARG A 22 3.08 15.76 2.67
C ARG A 22 2.11 15.49 3.81
N GLN A 23 0.94 14.94 3.49
CA GLN A 23 -0.12 14.60 4.43
C GLN A 23 -0.10 13.09 4.70
N ARG A 24 0.51 12.72 5.84
CA ARG A 24 0.67 11.33 6.26
C ARG A 24 -0.65 10.56 6.33
N PHE A 25 -1.73 11.22 6.75
CA PHE A 25 -3.06 10.62 6.82
C PHE A 25 -3.50 10.05 5.46
N PHE A 26 -3.50 10.86 4.40
CA PHE A 26 -3.91 10.42 3.07
C PHE A 26 -2.94 9.41 2.47
N PHE A 27 -1.64 9.57 2.75
CA PHE A 27 -0.66 8.58 2.34
C PHE A 27 -1.03 7.19 2.88
N LEU A 28 -1.19 7.06 4.20
CA LEU A 28 -1.54 5.79 4.85
C LEU A 28 -2.94 5.31 4.44
N LEU A 29 -3.91 6.22 4.31
CA LEU A 29 -5.26 5.89 3.86
C LEU A 29 -5.25 5.19 2.49
N GLY A 30 -4.42 5.63 1.55
CA GLY A 30 -4.29 4.96 0.25
C GLY A 30 -3.83 3.50 0.36
N TYR A 31 -2.84 3.20 1.22
CA TYR A 31 -2.39 1.81 1.43
C TYR A 31 -3.43 0.97 2.16
N LEU A 32 -4.14 1.55 3.13
CA LEU A 32 -5.23 0.86 3.82
C LEU A 32 -6.34 0.51 2.83
N LEU A 33 -6.81 1.48 2.03
CA LEU A 33 -7.86 1.26 1.04
C LEU A 33 -7.46 0.20 0.02
N TYR A 34 -6.19 0.19 -0.41
CA TYR A 34 -5.70 -0.87 -1.31
C TYR A 34 -5.71 -2.24 -0.62
N ALA A 35 -5.34 -2.31 0.65
CA ALA A 35 -5.41 -3.56 1.41
C ALA A 35 -6.84 -4.07 1.60
N LEU A 36 -7.81 -3.18 1.77
CA LEU A 36 -9.23 -3.55 1.85
C LEU A 36 -9.79 -4.11 0.53
N ILE A 37 -9.10 -3.92 -0.59
CA ILE A 37 -9.43 -4.57 -1.86
C ILE A 37 -8.78 -5.97 -1.93
N VAL A 38 -7.50 -6.06 -1.61
CA VAL A 38 -6.73 -7.31 -1.75
C VAL A 38 -7.17 -8.37 -0.74
N VAL A 39 -7.42 -8.00 0.52
CA VAL A 39 -7.72 -8.97 1.58
C VAL A 39 -8.99 -9.76 1.28
N PRO A 40 -10.16 -9.15 0.96
CA PRO A 40 -11.34 -9.92 0.62
C PRO A 40 -11.16 -10.77 -0.65
N ASN A 41 -10.43 -10.27 -1.65
CA ASN A 41 -10.14 -11.01 -2.87
C ASN A 41 -9.40 -12.31 -2.58
N GLU A 42 -8.27 -12.22 -1.88
CA GLU A 42 -7.42 -13.39 -1.60
C GLU A 42 -8.06 -14.35 -0.59
N LEU A 43 -8.85 -13.84 0.37
CA LEU A 43 -9.64 -14.70 1.26
C LEU A 43 -10.75 -15.42 0.49
N GLY A 44 -11.42 -14.75 -0.45
CA GLY A 44 -12.43 -15.37 -1.32
C GLY A 44 -11.83 -16.50 -2.15
N GLU A 45 -10.69 -16.24 -2.80
CA GLU A 45 -9.93 -17.24 -3.56
C GLU A 45 -9.46 -18.41 -2.69
N TYR A 46 -9.01 -18.15 -1.47
CA TYR A 46 -8.68 -19.20 -0.50
C TYR A 46 -9.90 -20.06 -0.16
N MET A 47 -11.05 -19.46 0.12
CA MET A 47 -12.27 -20.20 0.44
C MET A 47 -12.78 -21.04 -0.75
N ALA A 48 -12.53 -20.59 -1.98
CA ALA A 48 -12.92 -21.31 -3.19
C ALA A 48 -11.96 -22.47 -3.54
N THR A 49 -10.66 -22.31 -3.30
CA THR A 49 -9.62 -23.22 -3.81
C THR A 49 -8.88 -24.02 -2.74
N GLY A 50 -8.90 -23.57 -1.47
CA GLY A 50 -8.07 -24.10 -0.40
C GLY A 50 -6.57 -23.78 -0.51
N SER A 51 -6.16 -22.91 -1.45
CA SER A 51 -4.74 -22.57 -1.67
C SER A 51 -4.13 -21.79 -0.51
N MET A 52 -3.18 -22.38 0.19
CA MET A 52 -2.48 -21.73 1.29
C MET A 52 -1.66 -20.51 0.85
N GLU A 53 -1.23 -20.47 -0.42
CA GLU A 53 -0.59 -19.30 -1.00
C GLU A 53 -1.53 -18.09 -0.97
N ARG A 54 -2.81 -18.26 -1.33
CA ARG A 54 -3.84 -17.20 -1.26
C ARG A 54 -4.01 -16.68 0.16
N LEU A 55 -4.10 -17.58 1.14
CA LEU A 55 -4.19 -17.19 2.55
C LEU A 55 -2.95 -16.42 3.01
N ALA A 56 -1.75 -16.87 2.63
CA ALA A 56 -0.51 -16.18 2.96
C ALA A 56 -0.48 -14.75 2.38
N VAL A 57 -0.94 -14.56 1.13
CA VAL A 57 -1.07 -13.23 0.54
C VAL A 57 -2.08 -12.38 1.31
N ALA A 58 -3.25 -12.92 1.66
CA ALA A 58 -4.22 -12.20 2.47
C ALA A 58 -3.60 -11.71 3.81
N VAL A 59 -2.82 -12.55 4.49
CA VAL A 59 -2.12 -12.18 5.73
C VAL A 59 -1.14 -11.02 5.49
N VAL A 60 -0.36 -11.05 4.41
CA VAL A 60 0.58 -9.97 4.08
C VAL A 60 -0.15 -8.63 3.88
N TRP A 61 -1.31 -8.62 3.23
CA TRP A 61 -2.08 -7.39 3.05
C TRP A 61 -2.86 -6.98 4.31
N ILE A 62 -3.19 -7.90 5.21
CA ILE A 62 -3.65 -7.56 6.57
C ILE A 62 -2.54 -6.81 7.33
N LEU A 63 -1.28 -7.25 7.22
CA LEU A 63 -0.15 -6.51 7.80
C LEU A 63 -0.02 -5.11 7.19
N GLN A 64 -0.21 -4.97 5.87
CA GLN A 64 -0.29 -3.64 5.25
C GLN A 64 -1.42 -2.81 5.87
N ALA A 65 -2.62 -3.36 6.04
CA ALA A 65 -3.75 -2.65 6.63
C ALA A 65 -3.45 -2.17 8.05
N ILE A 66 -2.80 -2.99 8.88
CA ILE A 66 -2.38 -2.64 10.24
C ILE A 66 -1.36 -1.50 10.23
N LEU A 67 -0.30 -1.64 9.42
CA LEU A 67 0.76 -0.62 9.29
C LEU A 67 0.23 0.70 8.72
N ALA A 68 -0.74 0.62 7.81
CA ALA A 68 -1.35 1.73 7.11
C ALA A 68 -2.59 2.29 7.81
N PHE A 69 -2.94 1.79 9.00
CA PHE A 69 -4.12 2.30 9.70
C PHE A 69 -3.95 3.80 9.96
N PRO A 70 -4.83 4.66 9.41
CA PRO A 70 -4.59 6.08 9.37
C PRO A 70 -4.75 6.66 10.77
N ASN A 71 -3.79 7.50 11.14
CA ASN A 71 -3.84 8.31 12.35
C ASN A 71 -3.62 9.78 11.99
N LYS A 72 -4.09 10.68 12.86
CA LYS A 72 -3.97 12.13 12.69
C LYS A 72 -2.71 12.69 13.35
N LEU A 73 -1.73 11.83 13.67
CA LEU A 73 -0.49 12.27 14.30
C LEU A 73 0.35 13.07 13.30
N ASN A 74 0.60 14.32 13.66
CA ASN A 74 1.52 15.21 12.98
C ASN A 74 2.96 14.72 13.15
N TYR A 75 3.77 15.01 12.13
CA TYR A 75 5.20 14.78 12.20
C TYR A 75 5.81 15.75 13.20
N ASP A 76 6.37 15.24 14.28
CA ASP A 76 6.95 16.04 15.38
C ASP A 76 8.47 16.30 15.21
N GLY A 77 9.08 15.76 14.14
CA GLY A 77 10.53 15.88 13.88
C GLY A 77 11.42 15.03 14.78
N SER A 78 10.86 14.32 15.76
CA SER A 78 11.60 13.52 16.74
C SER A 78 12.32 12.35 16.08
N LYS A 79 13.44 11.93 16.69
CA LYS A 79 14.16 10.72 16.24
C LYS A 79 13.29 9.47 16.32
N VAL A 80 12.40 9.42 17.31
CA VAL A 80 11.45 8.31 17.52
C VAL A 80 10.45 8.25 16.37
N PHE A 81 9.80 9.37 16.05
CA PHE A 81 8.85 9.43 14.94
C PHE A 81 9.54 9.11 13.61
N LYS A 82 10.73 9.67 13.36
CA LYS A 82 11.51 9.36 12.16
C LYS A 82 11.80 7.87 12.02
N SER A 83 12.29 7.23 13.08
CA SER A 83 12.60 5.80 13.08
C SER A 83 11.35 4.96 12.82
N PHE A 84 10.24 5.28 13.50
CA PHE A 84 8.97 4.61 13.29
C PHE A 84 8.45 4.79 11.87
N GLY A 85 8.40 6.03 11.36
CA GLY A 85 7.94 6.36 10.02
C GLY A 85 8.75 5.66 8.92
N ILE A 86 10.08 5.66 9.03
CA ILE A 86 10.97 4.98 8.07
C ILE A 86 10.72 3.47 8.06
N LYS A 87 10.62 2.83 9.24
CA LYS A 87 10.33 1.40 9.33
C LYS A 87 8.99 1.06 8.71
N THR A 88 7.94 1.83 9.02
CA THR A 88 6.62 1.64 8.41
C THR A 88 6.68 1.79 6.89
N PHE A 89 7.36 2.82 6.39
CA PHE A 89 7.44 3.07 4.94
C PHE A 89 8.24 2.00 4.21
N LEU A 90 9.34 1.51 4.79
CA LEU A 90 10.09 0.38 4.24
C LEU A 90 9.26 -0.91 4.20
N SER A 91 8.47 -1.19 5.24
CA SER A 91 7.56 -2.34 5.25
C SER A 91 6.50 -2.22 4.16
N LEU A 92 5.88 -1.04 3.99
CA LEU A 92 4.91 -0.80 2.91
C LEU A 92 5.54 -0.97 1.52
N ALA A 93 6.78 -0.51 1.34
CA ALA A 93 7.52 -0.71 0.09
C ALA A 93 7.78 -2.20 -0.16
N ALA A 94 8.29 -2.93 0.83
CA ALA A 94 8.57 -4.37 0.70
C ALA A 94 7.31 -5.18 0.35
N ILE A 95 6.18 -4.90 1.01
CA ILE A 95 4.90 -5.55 0.71
C ILE A 95 4.48 -5.30 -0.74
N ASN A 96 4.62 -4.07 -1.24
CA ASN A 96 4.20 -3.75 -2.60
C ASN A 96 5.20 -4.23 -3.66
N ILE A 97 6.49 -4.29 -3.37
CA ILE A 97 7.48 -5.00 -4.21
C ILE A 97 7.07 -6.47 -4.35
N PHE A 98 6.70 -7.10 -3.24
CA PHE A 98 6.18 -8.47 -3.27
C PHE A 98 4.90 -8.56 -4.12
N GLY A 99 3.98 -7.59 -4.00
CA GLY A 99 2.81 -7.47 -4.88
C GLY A 99 3.15 -7.46 -6.37
N VAL A 100 4.19 -6.72 -6.80
CA VAL A 100 4.66 -6.75 -8.19
C VAL A 100 5.09 -8.17 -8.59
N VAL A 101 5.84 -8.87 -7.75
CA VAL A 101 6.28 -10.24 -8.01
C VAL A 101 5.10 -11.20 -8.08
N LEU A 102 4.15 -11.11 -7.15
CA LEU A 102 2.95 -11.94 -7.11
C LEU A 102 2.13 -11.82 -8.40
N THR A 103 2.01 -10.60 -8.96
CA THR A 103 1.34 -10.42 -10.25
C THR A 103 2.04 -11.15 -11.40
N ARG A 104 3.26 -11.68 -11.24
CA ARG A 104 3.96 -12.47 -12.28
C ARG A 104 3.92 -13.97 -12.01
N VAL A 105 3.92 -14.38 -10.75
CA VAL A 105 4.08 -15.79 -10.38
C VAL A 105 2.77 -16.47 -9.98
N MET A 106 1.77 -15.72 -9.50
CA MET A 106 0.50 -16.32 -9.12
C MET A 106 -0.43 -16.49 -10.33
N PRO A 107 -1.22 -17.57 -10.36
CA PRO A 107 -2.31 -17.70 -11.32
C PRO A 107 -3.23 -16.49 -11.25
N THR A 108 -3.57 -15.97 -12.42
CA THR A 108 -4.54 -14.87 -12.52
C THR A 108 -5.93 -15.44 -12.29
N PRO A 109 -6.74 -14.87 -11.38
CA PRO A 109 -8.12 -15.31 -11.22
C PRO A 109 -8.87 -15.28 -12.56
N PRO A 110 -9.78 -16.23 -12.83
CA PRO A 110 -10.47 -16.33 -14.13
C PRO A 110 -11.18 -15.05 -14.58
N GLU A 111 -11.63 -14.23 -13.62
CA GLU A 111 -12.29 -12.94 -13.84
C GLU A 111 -11.32 -11.80 -14.23
N PHE A 112 -10.01 -12.00 -14.11
CA PHE A 112 -9.01 -10.97 -14.42
C PHE A 112 -8.41 -11.17 -15.82
N THR A 113 -8.50 -10.14 -16.65
CA THR A 113 -7.81 -10.11 -17.94
C THR A 113 -6.30 -9.87 -17.75
N GLU A 114 -5.46 -10.27 -18.72
CA GLU A 114 -4.01 -9.95 -18.70
C GLU A 114 -3.73 -8.44 -18.59
N GLY A 115 -4.58 -7.62 -19.22
CA GLY A 115 -4.49 -6.16 -19.11
C GLY A 115 -4.72 -5.68 -17.67
N LEU A 116 -5.73 -6.22 -16.97
CA LEU A 116 -5.99 -5.90 -15.57
C LEU A 116 -4.82 -6.36 -14.67
N ARG A 117 -4.32 -7.58 -14.89
CA ARG A 117 -3.14 -8.12 -14.19
C ARG A 117 -1.92 -7.18 -14.32
N THR A 118 -1.65 -6.71 -15.54
CA THR A 118 -0.57 -5.76 -15.80
C THR A 118 -0.77 -4.45 -15.05
N MET A 119 -1.99 -3.91 -15.06
CA MET A 119 -2.32 -2.67 -14.35
C MET A 119 -2.17 -2.82 -12.82
N ILE A 120 -2.61 -3.93 -12.24
CA ILE A 120 -2.41 -4.22 -10.81
C ILE A 120 -0.91 -4.27 -10.47
N GLY A 121 -0.09 -4.88 -11.33
CA GLY A 121 1.36 -4.88 -11.18
C GLY A 121 1.95 -3.46 -11.20
N VAL A 122 1.45 -2.58 -12.08
CA VAL A 122 1.84 -1.16 -12.11
C VAL A 122 1.43 -0.43 -10.83
N PHE A 123 0.21 -0.67 -10.32
CA PHE A 123 -0.25 -0.06 -9.07
C PHE A 123 0.62 -0.45 -7.88
N HIS A 124 0.96 -1.73 -7.74
CA HIS A 124 1.94 -2.16 -6.75
C HIS A 124 3.31 -1.53 -6.97
N GLY A 125 3.77 -1.38 -8.22
CA GLY A 125 5.02 -0.68 -8.52
C GLY A 125 5.02 0.77 -8.04
N VAL A 126 3.92 1.49 -8.25
CA VAL A 126 3.76 2.86 -7.73
C VAL A 126 3.78 2.86 -6.20
N LEU A 127 2.98 2.01 -5.55
CA LEU A 127 2.93 1.87 -4.10
C LEU A 127 4.25 1.33 -3.49
N ALA A 128 5.11 0.69 -4.28
CA ALA A 128 6.45 0.31 -3.86
C ALA A 128 7.40 1.50 -3.81
N VAL A 129 7.24 2.47 -4.74
CA VAL A 129 8.15 3.61 -4.90
C VAL A 129 7.80 4.78 -3.97
N LEU A 130 6.51 5.08 -3.80
CA LEU A 130 6.06 6.22 -2.99
C LEU A 130 6.63 6.28 -1.56
N PRO A 131 6.81 5.17 -0.81
CA PRO A 131 7.39 5.22 0.54
C PRO A 131 8.82 5.74 0.54
N PHE A 132 9.63 5.48 -0.50
CA PHE A 132 10.99 6.00 -0.61
C PHE A 132 11.01 7.53 -0.75
N ILE A 133 10.03 8.11 -1.44
CA ILE A 133 9.86 9.57 -1.50
C ILE A 133 9.55 10.11 -0.10
N GLY A 134 8.63 9.46 0.63
CA GLY A 134 8.31 9.79 2.02
C GLY A 134 9.53 9.71 2.95
N ILE A 135 10.33 8.65 2.82
CA ILE A 135 11.58 8.47 3.58
C ILE A 135 12.57 9.59 3.26
N TYR A 136 12.78 9.92 1.99
CA TYR A 136 13.66 11.02 1.59
C TYR A 136 13.21 12.34 2.24
N LEU A 137 11.92 12.67 2.15
CA LEU A 137 11.38 13.90 2.76
C LEU A 137 11.57 13.92 4.28
N MET A 138 11.39 12.79 4.95
CA MET A 138 11.54 12.65 6.40
C MET A 138 13.01 12.74 6.84
N ALA A 139 13.91 12.03 6.17
CA ALA A 139 15.34 12.00 6.45
C ALA A 139 16.02 13.35 6.16
N SER A 140 15.56 14.07 5.14
CA SER A 140 16.07 15.39 4.77
C SER A 140 15.39 16.56 5.48
N ASN A 141 14.54 16.30 6.50
CA ASN A 141 13.80 17.32 7.25
C ASN A 141 12.92 18.24 6.38
N LYS A 142 12.38 17.71 5.27
CA LYS A 142 11.48 18.43 4.36
C LYS A 142 10.00 18.24 4.68
N ILE A 143 9.66 17.45 5.69
CA ILE A 143 8.29 17.35 6.21
C ILE A 143 8.09 18.48 7.25
N PRO A 144 7.07 19.35 7.10
CA PRO A 144 6.76 20.36 8.11
C PRO A 144 6.49 19.72 9.46
N VAL A 145 7.06 20.30 10.53
CA VAL A 145 6.78 19.88 11.90
C VAL A 145 5.45 20.49 12.34
N GLY A 146 4.57 19.69 12.94
CA GLY A 146 3.31 20.13 13.51
C GLY A 146 3.16 19.68 14.96
N THR A 147 2.33 20.38 15.73
CA THR A 147 2.00 19.99 17.11
C THR A 147 0.81 19.03 17.13
N ASN A 148 0.71 18.19 18.16
CA ASN A 148 -0.37 17.20 18.31
C ASN A 148 -1.37 17.61 19.40
N ASP A 149 -1.46 18.92 19.65
CA ASP A 149 -2.23 19.53 20.74
C ASP A 149 -3.74 19.49 20.48
#